data_AF-A0A329S7K8-F1
#
_entry.id   AF-A0A329S7K8-F1
#
_cell.length_a   1.000
_cell.length_b   1.000
_cell.length_c   1.000
_cell.angle_alpha   90.00
_cell.angle_beta   90.00
_cell.angle_gamma   90.00
#
_symmetry.space_group_name_H-M   'P 1'
#
loop_
_entity.id
_entity.type
_entity.pdbx_description
1 polymer ?
#
loop_
_entity_poly.entity_id
_entity_poly.type
_entity_poly.pdbx_seq_one_letter_code
_entity_poly.pdbx_strand_id
1 'polypeptide(L)'
;MEVTEFVDAVQRTCSPPEARVTEREDLELLRLGPYSPMCNPIEGCFSVLKARIKAYLALCRDGMLSFPNGEKTEGRMRLLERAGEHCMPCMDRRLVNKMARHCALSVAAAIRSEPMGYGT
;
A
#
# COMPACT_ATOMS: atom_id res chain seq x y z
N MET A 1 2.34 33.99 -1.80
CA MET A 1 2.84 32.61 -1.78
C MET A 1 2.30 31.95 -3.02
N GLU A 2 3.08 31.99 -4.10
CA GLU A 2 2.64 31.47 -5.38
C GLU A 2 2.70 29.94 -5.38
N VAL A 3 1.75 29.31 -6.07
CA VAL A 3 1.64 27.84 -6.17
C VAL A 3 2.97 27.20 -6.60
N THR A 4 3.77 27.92 -7.38
CA THR A 4 5.12 27.55 -7.84
C THR A 4 6.12 27.37 -6.70
N GLU A 5 6.11 28.22 -5.67
CA GLU A 5 7.03 28.09 -4.51
C GLU A 5 6.71 26.86 -3.68
N PHE A 6 5.44 26.47 -3.58
CA PHE A 6 5.01 25.28 -2.87
C PHE A 6 5.45 24.01 -3.61
N VAL A 7 5.31 24.00 -4.95
CA VAL A 7 5.77 22.90 -5.81
C VAL A 7 7.29 22.73 -5.70
N ASP A 8 8.04 23.83 -5.76
CA ASP A 8 9.51 23.83 -5.63
C ASP A 8 9.98 23.40 -4.22
N ALA A 9 9.25 23.80 -3.17
CA ALA A 9 9.58 23.42 -1.79
C ALA A 9 9.36 21.92 -1.52
N VAL A 10 8.32 21.33 -2.12
CA VAL A 10 8.05 19.89 -2.06
C VAL A 10 9.11 19.11 -2.85
N GLN A 11 9.53 19.60 -4.02
CA GLN A 11 10.60 18.96 -4.81
C GLN A 11 11.97 19.01 -4.13
N ARG A 12 12.26 20.01 -3.28
CA ARG A 12 13.54 20.12 -2.54
C ARG A 12 13.63 19.23 -1.29
N THR A 13 12.50 18.81 -0.72
CA THR A 13 12.47 18.01 0.53
C THR A 13 12.35 16.50 0.30
N CYS A 14 11.93 16.08 -0.90
CA CYS A 14 12.00 14.68 -1.33
C CYS A 14 13.32 14.44 -2.07
N SER A 15 14.19 13.56 -1.55
CA SER A 15 15.20 12.94 -2.41
C SER A 15 14.47 12.26 -3.57
N PRO A 16 14.87 12.47 -4.84
CA PRO A 16 14.17 11.86 -5.96
C PRO A 16 14.26 10.34 -5.82
N PRO A 17 13.14 9.60 -5.80
CA PRO A 17 13.17 8.14 -5.75
C PRO A 17 13.89 7.53 -6.96
N GLU A 18 14.02 8.29 -8.04
CA GLU A 18 14.79 7.98 -9.26
C GLU A 18 16.25 7.65 -8.96
N ALA A 19 16.85 8.21 -7.90
CA ALA A 19 18.24 7.94 -7.54
C ALA A 19 18.50 6.50 -7.07
N ARG A 20 17.45 5.70 -6.82
CA ARG A 20 17.54 4.30 -6.34
C ARG A 20 17.02 3.27 -7.35
N VAL A 21 16.50 3.70 -8.50
CA VAL A 21 15.96 2.79 -9.52
C VAL A 21 17.06 2.54 -10.55
N THR A 22 17.49 1.29 -10.68
CA THR A 22 18.41 0.89 -11.75
C THR A 22 17.68 0.99 -13.08
N GLU A 23 18.22 1.77 -14.02
CA GLU A 23 17.68 1.82 -15.38
C GLU A 23 17.74 0.42 -16.02
N ARG A 24 16.62 0.02 -16.62
CA ARG A 24 16.39 -1.29 -17.18
C ARG A 24 15.74 -1.07 -18.55
N GLU A 25 16.37 -1.54 -19.61
CA GLU A 25 15.86 -1.35 -20.99
C GLU A 25 14.47 -1.96 -21.20
N ASP A 26 14.09 -2.95 -20.37
CA ASP A 26 12.82 -3.67 -20.42
C ASP A 26 11.69 -3.05 -19.56
N LEU A 27 11.95 -1.95 -18.83
CA LEU A 27 11.00 -1.40 -17.86
C LEU A 27 10.82 0.11 -18.00
N GLU A 28 9.56 0.55 -17.92
CA GLU A 28 9.22 1.98 -17.86
C GLU A 28 8.78 2.35 -16.44
N LEU A 29 9.30 3.48 -15.94
CA LEU A 29 8.90 4.01 -14.64
C LEU A 29 7.57 4.77 -14.77
N LEU A 30 6.51 4.22 -14.17
CA LEU A 30 5.23 4.90 -14.08
C LEU A 30 5.29 6.07 -13.09
N ARG A 31 5.07 7.29 -13.59
CA ARG A 31 5.02 8.51 -12.76
C ARG A 31 3.68 8.61 -12.05
N LEU A 32 3.71 8.63 -10.72
CA LEU A 32 2.55 8.90 -9.87
C LEU A 32 2.75 10.21 -9.12
N GLY A 33 1.70 11.02 -9.05
CA GLY A 33 1.71 12.24 -8.25
C GLY A 33 1.87 11.94 -6.76
N PRO A 34 2.52 12.81 -5.98
CA PRO A 34 2.50 12.72 -4.52
C PRO A 34 1.07 12.61 -3.99
N TYR A 35 0.89 11.91 -2.87
CA TYR A 35 -0.40 11.79 -2.19
C TYR A 35 -1.55 11.27 -3.07
N SER A 36 -1.25 10.43 -4.07
CA SER A 36 -2.24 9.85 -4.99
C SER A 36 -2.48 8.35 -4.78
N PRO A 37 -2.82 7.88 -3.55
CA PRO A 37 -2.96 6.45 -3.27
C PRO A 37 -4.13 5.80 -4.06
N MET A 38 -5.13 6.60 -4.45
CA MET A 38 -6.22 6.16 -5.33
C MET A 38 -5.75 5.73 -6.72
N CYS A 39 -4.64 6.31 -7.17
CA CYS A 39 -4.01 6.01 -8.46
C CYS A 39 -2.94 4.92 -8.35
N ASN A 40 -2.87 4.22 -7.21
CA ASN A 40 -1.95 3.10 -7.02
C ASN A 40 -2.73 1.81 -6.66
N PRO A 41 -2.82 0.83 -7.56
CA PRO A 41 -3.65 -0.35 -7.34
C PRO A 41 -3.15 -1.24 -6.18
N ILE A 42 -1.88 -1.13 -5.79
CA ILE A 42 -1.33 -1.93 -4.68
C ILE A 42 -1.96 -1.56 -3.33
N GLU A 43 -2.38 -0.30 -3.16
CA GLU A 43 -2.97 0.21 -1.91
C GLU A 43 -4.27 -0.52 -1.58
N GLY A 44 -5.12 -0.73 -2.60
CA GLY A 44 -6.36 -1.50 -2.47
C GLY A 44 -6.09 -2.97 -2.16
N CYS A 45 -5.08 -3.56 -2.78
CA CYS A 45 -4.67 -4.94 -2.52
C CYS A 45 -4.17 -5.12 -1.08
N PHE A 46 -3.31 -4.22 -0.60
CA PHE A 46 -2.82 -4.21 0.78
C PHE A 46 -3.92 -3.95 1.80
N SER A 47 -4.92 -3.16 1.46
CA SER A 47 -6.09 -2.97 2.33
C SER A 47 -6.83 -4.30 2.56
N VAL A 48 -7.00 -5.11 1.51
CA VAL A 48 -7.61 -6.45 1.63
C VAL A 48 -6.71 -7.41 2.40
N LEU A 49 -5.41 -7.47 2.10
CA LEU A 49 -4.46 -8.31 2.82
C LEU A 49 -4.43 -7.98 4.32
N LYS A 50 -4.37 -6.69 4.67
CA LYS A 50 -4.41 -6.20 6.04
C LYS A 50 -5.70 -6.61 6.76
N ALA A 51 -6.85 -6.54 6.09
CA ALA A 51 -8.12 -6.99 6.67
C ALA A 51 -8.11 -8.50 6.97
N ARG A 52 -7.53 -9.31 6.08
CA ARG A 52 -7.38 -10.76 6.27
C ARG A 52 -6.44 -11.10 7.41
N ILE A 53 -5.29 -10.43 7.49
CA ILE A 53 -4.33 -10.60 8.59
C ILE A 53 -4.98 -10.21 9.91
N LYS A 54 -5.70 -9.08 9.97
CA LYS A 54 -6.43 -8.67 11.18
C LYS A 54 -7.45 -9.72 11.62
N ALA A 55 -8.21 -10.29 10.69
CA ALA A 55 -9.17 -11.34 10.98
C ALA A 55 -8.48 -12.60 11.53
N TYR A 56 -7.37 -13.02 10.92
CA TYR A 56 -6.57 -14.15 11.40
C TYR A 56 -6.02 -13.90 12.82
N LEU A 57 -5.43 -12.73 13.07
CA LEU A 57 -4.89 -12.38 14.38
C LEU A 57 -5.97 -12.31 15.46
N ALA A 58 -7.20 -11.91 15.11
CA ALA A 58 -8.33 -11.92 16.02
C ALA A 58 -8.68 -13.35 16.49
N LEU A 59 -8.52 -14.36 15.62
CA LEU A 59 -8.69 -15.78 15.98
C LEU A 59 -7.55 -16.29 16.85
N CYS A 60 -6.34 -15.76 16.67
CA CYS A 60 -5.15 -16.14 17.45
C CYS A 60 -4.94 -15.26 18.70
N ARG A 61 -5.97 -14.54 19.17
CA ARG A 61 -5.86 -13.56 20.25
C ARG A 61 -5.22 -14.13 21.51
N ASP A 62 -5.61 -15.33 21.92
CA ASP A 62 -5.11 -15.93 23.16
C ASP A 62 -3.62 -16.28 23.03
N GLY A 63 -3.21 -16.84 21.88
CA GLY A 63 -1.80 -17.11 21.57
C GLY A 63 -0.95 -15.84 21.49
N MET A 64 -1.53 -14.72 21.07
CA MET A 64 -0.85 -13.42 21.04
C MET A 64 -0.60 -12.83 22.44
N LEU A 65 -1.43 -13.20 23.42
CA LEU A 65 -1.34 -12.74 24.81
C LEU A 65 -0.53 -13.69 25.70
N SER A 66 -0.39 -14.96 25.31
CA SER A 66 0.23 -16.01 26.12
C SER A 66 1.76 -16.05 26.07
N PHE A 67 2.42 -15.20 25.28
CA PHE A 67 3.88 -15.18 25.22
C PHE A 67 4.53 -14.79 26.56
N PRO A 68 5.60 -15.48 26.99
CA PRO A 68 6.37 -15.11 28.18
C PRO A 68 6.87 -13.67 28.13
N ASN A 69 7.00 -13.03 29.30
CA ASN A 69 7.64 -11.72 29.39
C ASN A 69 9.09 -11.82 28.92
N GLY A 70 9.50 -10.94 27.99
CA GLY A 70 10.79 -11.00 27.31
C GLY A 70 10.71 -11.49 25.86
N GLU A 71 9.72 -12.33 25.53
CA GLU A 71 9.57 -12.92 24.18
C GLU A 71 8.38 -12.37 23.39
N LYS A 72 7.60 -11.46 24.00
CA LYS A 72 6.36 -10.92 23.40
C LYS A 72 6.57 -10.32 22.01
N THR A 73 7.63 -9.54 21.80
CA THR A 73 7.89 -8.89 20.51
C THR A 73 8.21 -9.91 19.43
N GLU A 74 9.12 -10.83 19.72
CA GLU A 74 9.57 -11.85 18.77
C GLU A 74 8.44 -12.86 18.45
N GLY A 75 7.72 -13.32 19.49
CA GLY A 75 6.56 -14.19 19.33
C GLY A 75 5.45 -13.55 18.48
N ARG A 76 5.18 -12.26 18.68
CA ARG A 76 4.21 -11.51 17.86
C ARG A 76 4.69 -11.32 16.41
N MET A 77 5.99 -11.11 16.20
CA MET A 77 6.55 -10.99 14.85
C MET A 77 6.38 -12.32 14.09
N ARG A 78 6.74 -13.45 14.70
CA ARG A 78 6.52 -14.80 14.12
C ARG A 78 5.05 -15.07 13.84
N LEU A 79 4.15 -14.65 14.74
CA LEU A 79 2.71 -14.80 14.52
C LEU A 79 2.23 -13.95 13.33
N LEU A 80 2.74 -12.74 13.19
CA LEU A 80 2.42 -11.84 12.08
C LEU A 80 2.94 -12.39 10.74
N GLU A 81 4.15 -12.95 10.72
CA GLU A 81 4.73 -13.60 9.54
C GLU A 81 3.86 -14.77 9.07
N ARG A 82 3.50 -15.68 9.99
CA ARG A 82 2.58 -16.79 9.70
C ARG A 82 1.21 -16.32 9.23
N ALA A 83 0.69 -15.25 9.82
CA ALA A 83 -0.57 -14.65 9.38
C ALA A 83 -0.46 -14.09 7.96
N GLY A 84 0.66 -13.46 7.64
CA GLY A 84 1.00 -12.98 6.30
C GLY A 84 1.00 -14.12 5.29
N GLU A 85 1.80 -15.17 5.53
CA GLU A 85 1.87 -16.36 4.68
C GLU A 85 0.50 -17.01 4.46
N HIS A 86 -0.26 -17.18 5.53
CA HIS A 86 -1.61 -17.75 5.46
C HIS A 86 -2.59 -16.88 4.66
N CYS A 87 -2.46 -15.56 4.75
CA CYS A 87 -3.35 -14.63 4.07
C CYS A 87 -2.91 -14.29 2.64
N MET A 88 -1.65 -14.54 2.26
CA MET A 88 -1.15 -14.19 0.93
C MET A 88 -1.98 -14.72 -0.25
N PRO A 89 -2.61 -15.91 -0.20
CA PRO A 89 -3.49 -16.38 -1.27
C PRO A 89 -4.67 -15.45 -1.57
N CYS A 90 -5.01 -14.48 -0.70
CA CYS A 90 -6.03 -13.48 -1.02
C CYS A 90 -5.60 -12.50 -2.12
N MET A 91 -4.29 -12.39 -2.39
CA MET A 91 -3.70 -11.56 -3.44
C MET A 91 -3.78 -12.27 -4.80
N ASP A 92 -4.99 -12.68 -5.18
CA ASP A 92 -5.23 -13.38 -6.43
C ASP A 92 -5.37 -12.44 -7.64
N ARG A 93 -5.33 -13.01 -8.85
CA ARG A 93 -5.49 -12.26 -10.11
C ARG A 93 -6.80 -11.49 -10.15
N ARG A 94 -7.86 -12.01 -9.53
CA ARG A 94 -9.18 -11.37 -9.52
C ARG A 94 -9.15 -10.08 -8.69
N LEU A 95 -8.52 -10.11 -7.52
CA LEU A 95 -8.33 -8.94 -6.66
C LEU A 95 -7.47 -7.90 -7.37
N VAL A 96 -6.32 -8.31 -7.91
CA VAL A 96 -5.40 -7.40 -8.62
C VAL A 96 -6.11 -6.72 -9.78
N ASN A 97 -6.83 -7.47 -10.61
CA ASN A 97 -7.59 -6.89 -11.74
C ASN A 97 -8.70 -5.94 -11.26
N LYS A 98 -9.37 -6.25 -10.14
CA LYS A 98 -10.38 -5.37 -9.56
C LYS A 98 -9.76 -4.05 -9.09
N MET A 99 -8.60 -4.08 -8.42
CA MET A 99 -7.92 -2.89 -7.93
C MET A 99 -7.27 -2.08 -9.07
N ALA A 100 -6.74 -2.75 -10.10
CA ALA A 100 -6.26 -2.10 -11.32
C ALA A 100 -7.40 -1.33 -12.02
N ARG A 101 -8.58 -1.94 -12.16
CA ARG A 101 -9.76 -1.26 -12.73
C ARG A 101 -10.18 -0.06 -11.89
N HIS A 102 -10.21 -0.19 -10.57
CA HIS A 102 -10.53 0.91 -9.67
C HIS A 102 -9.54 2.07 -9.81
N CYS A 103 -8.25 1.77 -9.80
CA CYS A 103 -7.18 2.74 -10.05
C CYS A 103 -7.35 3.45 -11.39
N ALA A 104 -7.68 2.73 -12.47
CA ALA A 104 -7.90 3.35 -13.78
C ALA A 104 -9.07 4.36 -13.76
N LEU A 105 -10.15 4.06 -13.04
CA LEU A 105 -11.25 4.99 -12.85
C LEU A 105 -10.82 6.23 -12.06
N SER A 106 -10.01 6.05 -11.00
CA SER A 106 -9.46 7.16 -10.22
C SER A 106 -8.53 8.04 -11.05
N VAL A 107 -7.65 7.46 -11.86
CA VAL A 107 -6.80 8.21 -12.80
C VAL A 107 -7.66 9.01 -13.78
N ALA A 108 -8.72 8.42 -14.33
CA ALA A 108 -9.61 9.13 -15.24
C ALA A 108 -10.36 10.29 -14.55
N ALA A 109 -10.78 10.11 -13.29
CA ALA A 109 -11.38 11.18 -12.49
C ALA A 109 -10.38 12.30 -12.18
N ALA A 110 -9.13 11.96 -11.83
CA ALA A 110 -8.06 12.94 -11.62
C ALA A 110 -7.79 13.78 -12.87
N ILE A 111 -7.76 13.16 -14.06
CA ILE A 111 -7.61 13.88 -15.35
C ILE A 111 -8.75 14.87 -15.57
N ARG A 112 -9.97 14.52 -15.15
CA ARG A 112 -11.15 15.41 -15.25
C ARG A 112 -11.28 16.39 -14.08
N SER A 113 -10.33 16.40 -13.13
CA SER A 113 -10.41 17.18 -11.89
C SER A 113 -11.70 16.89 -11.09
N GLU A 114 -12.18 15.66 -11.16
CA GLU A 114 -13.33 15.19 -10.40
C GLU A 114 -12.89 14.76 -8.99
N PRO A 115 -13.76 14.92 -7.98
CA PRO A 115 -13.49 14.43 -6.65
C PRO A 115 -13.33 12.91 -6.66
N MET A 116 -12.23 12.43 -6.07
CA MET A 116 -11.96 11.01 -5.86
C MET A 116 -12.25 10.65 -4.39
N GLY A 117 -13.15 9.71 -4.15
CA GLY A 117 -13.41 9.22 -2.79
C GLY A 117 -12.33 8.24 -2.33
N TYR A 118 -11.72 8.48 -1.16
CA TYR A 118 -10.76 7.55 -0.56
C TYR A 118 -11.46 6.60 0.42
N GLY A 119 -11.53 5.32 0.07
CA GLY A 119 -12.12 4.28 0.92
C GLY A 119 -13.65 4.37 1.07
N THR A 120 -14.21 3.29 1.59
CA THR A 120 -15.57 3.17 2.13
C THR A 120 -15.45 2.79 3.60
#